data_AF-A0A225V2D3-F1
#
_entry.id   AF-A0A225V2D3-F1
#
_cell.length_a   1.000
_cell.length_b   1.000
_cell.length_c   1.000
_cell.angle_alpha   90.00
_cell.angle_beta   90.00
_cell.angle_gamma   90.00
#
_symmetry.space_group_name_H-M   'P 1'
#
loop_
_entity.id
_entity.type
_entity.pdbx_description
1 polymer ?
#
loop_
_entity_poly.entity_id
_entity_poly.type
_entity_poly.pdbx_seq_one_letter_code
_entity_poly.pdbx_strand_id
1 'polypeptide(L)'
;MDSEKSRENVHVPCCVLCRTDRSVIDIQGGENSDAYERIKLVTAIIATFVYLALDCSPTTYYLYVFFLVFGICTWNHADLIQQASSGNKSKSNWKRWTEVALIFLCLELVVFGYERREIVGVFFSLLALWPYIENAASDDDDQERRIGNFPLPSRCWTISCLLISVFPYLPSEYGKHTALVNVGGLLTLLFAAAVLTKVMAGHHKTSSFILSVTPLMLSLVTLHLTMQYLDGVRSKPPFSLTVANWLLSGVPIVVLLVRLHRSSSSLSRTLETGAGRHDQQHLQGEIARYVRRLIEVMLAFAPSFILLSIAYEVLFYVALCGVLVSWLLLEAQASSSSISSMWREVQRAFVFLLLVKIAFFGTGNVASMSSFEISSTYRFVTVFAPFTMGALLVGKILIPFMLVACTFHLILLLPSASSAAADTKKPRLPATRYFLLVVAMSDVLALHFLFLVKNEGSWKEIGNSISMFGIVNAQI
;
A
#
# COMPACT_ATOMS: atom_id res chain seq x y z
N MET A 1 -94.55 4.69 30.25
CA MET A 1 -95.14 5.50 29.17
C MET A 1 -94.06 6.45 28.71
N ASP A 2 -93.85 6.46 27.39
CA ASP A 2 -92.94 7.26 26.55
C ASP A 2 -91.43 6.93 26.70
N SER A 3 -90.80 6.10 25.84
CA SER A 3 -90.50 6.18 24.40
C SER A 3 -89.14 6.84 24.09
N GLU A 4 -88.28 6.03 23.44
CA GLU A 4 -87.35 6.41 22.35
C GLU A 4 -85.81 6.49 22.59
N LYS A 5 -85.18 5.33 22.38
CA LYS A 5 -84.09 5.07 21.40
C LYS A 5 -82.74 5.78 21.56
N SER A 6 -81.82 5.11 22.25
CA SER A 6 -80.36 5.29 22.11
C SER A 6 -79.83 4.43 20.95
N ARG A 7 -79.19 5.05 19.96
CA ARG A 7 -78.48 4.38 18.85
C ARG A 7 -77.14 5.06 18.61
N GLU A 8 -76.14 4.22 18.36
CA GLU A 8 -74.74 4.51 18.02
C GLU A 8 -74.57 5.66 17.02
N ASN A 9 -73.56 6.50 17.27
CA ASN A 9 -72.88 7.26 16.22
C ASN A 9 -71.36 7.17 16.43
N VAL A 10 -70.75 6.36 15.58
CA VAL A 10 -69.32 6.38 15.26
C VAL A 10 -69.06 7.65 14.46
N HIS A 11 -68.21 8.55 14.95
CA HIS A 11 -67.61 9.59 14.12
C HIS A 11 -66.13 9.79 14.46
N VAL A 12 -65.33 9.45 13.46
CA VAL A 12 -63.87 9.52 13.34
C VAL A 12 -63.39 10.98 13.42
N PRO A 13 -62.28 11.29 14.13
CA PRO A 13 -61.77 12.65 14.22
C PRO A 13 -61.10 13.11 12.91
N CYS A 14 -61.38 14.37 12.56
CA CYS A 14 -60.85 15.09 11.41
C CYS A 14 -59.31 15.15 11.36
N CYS A 15 -58.78 14.72 10.21
CA CYS A 15 -57.63 15.25 9.48
C CYS A 15 -56.45 15.84 10.28
N VAL A 16 -55.49 14.97 10.58
CA VAL A 16 -54.06 15.28 10.63
C VAL A 16 -53.54 15.22 9.18
N LEU A 17 -53.62 16.32 8.43
CA LEU A 17 -53.08 16.37 7.07
C LEU A 17 -52.58 17.79 6.72
N CYS A 18 -51.53 18.24 7.41
CA CYS A 18 -50.75 19.43 7.00
C CYS A 18 -49.37 19.49 7.68
N ARG A 19 -48.65 18.36 7.80
CA ARG A 19 -47.26 18.38 8.32
C ARG A 19 -46.33 17.33 7.71
N THR A 20 -46.55 16.99 6.45
CA THR A 20 -45.69 16.08 5.69
C THR A 20 -45.60 16.62 4.28
N ASP A 21 -44.68 17.55 4.06
CA ASP A 21 -44.15 17.81 2.70
C ASP A 21 -42.91 18.70 2.68
N ARG A 22 -42.61 19.44 3.75
CA ARG A 22 -41.42 20.32 3.75
C ARG A 22 -40.08 19.56 3.88
N SER A 23 -40.07 18.34 4.41
CA SER A 23 -38.84 17.53 4.57
C SER A 23 -38.51 16.63 3.37
N VAL A 24 -39.48 16.35 2.48
CA VAL A 24 -39.25 15.54 1.28
C VAL A 24 -38.74 16.42 0.13
N ILE A 25 -39.22 17.66 0.05
CA ILE A 25 -38.77 18.63 -0.98
C ILE A 25 -37.32 19.07 -0.75
N ASP A 26 -36.86 19.24 0.49
CA ASP A 26 -35.46 19.60 0.79
C ASP A 26 -34.47 18.45 0.52
N ILE A 27 -34.91 17.19 0.67
CA ILE A 27 -34.07 16.01 0.33
C ILE A 27 -34.00 15.84 -1.20
N GLN A 28 -35.11 16.04 -1.91
CA GLN A 28 -35.14 15.97 -3.38
C GLN A 28 -34.39 17.14 -4.04
N GLY A 29 -34.35 18.31 -3.39
CA GLY A 29 -33.61 19.49 -3.84
C GLY A 29 -32.09 19.35 -3.72
N GLY A 30 -31.61 18.72 -2.65
CA GLY A 30 -30.18 18.43 -2.45
C GLY A 30 -29.65 17.38 -3.44
N GLU A 31 -30.41 16.31 -3.68
CA GLU A 31 -30.02 15.25 -4.62
C GLU A 31 -29.93 15.75 -6.07
N ASN A 32 -30.85 16.63 -6.48
CA ASN A 32 -30.85 17.23 -7.82
C ASN A 32 -29.75 18.30 -8.00
N SER A 33 -29.39 19.04 -6.95
CA SER A 33 -28.28 20.01 -7.01
C SER A 33 -26.94 19.31 -7.19
N ASP A 34 -26.69 18.24 -6.42
CA ASP A 34 -25.47 17.44 -6.54
C ASP A 34 -25.37 16.71 -7.87
N ALA A 35 -26.50 16.21 -8.40
CA ALA A 35 -26.53 15.59 -9.73
C ALA A 35 -26.21 16.61 -10.83
N TYR A 36 -26.72 17.83 -10.71
CA TYR A 36 -26.47 18.91 -11.65
C TYR A 36 -25.00 19.37 -11.64
N GLU A 37 -24.37 19.47 -10.48
CA GLU A 37 -22.93 19.78 -10.38
C GLU A 37 -22.05 18.67 -10.94
N ARG A 38 -22.39 17.40 -10.69
CA ARG A 38 -21.70 16.25 -11.31
C ARG A 38 -21.81 16.26 -12.83
N ILE A 39 -23.00 16.56 -13.37
CA ILE A 39 -23.22 16.67 -14.82
C ILE A 39 -22.39 17.81 -15.40
N LYS A 40 -22.33 18.98 -14.75
CA LYS A 40 -21.48 20.10 -15.19
C LYS A 40 -20.01 19.75 -15.23
N LEU A 41 -19.52 19.10 -14.17
CA LEU A 41 -18.13 18.66 -14.08
C LEU A 41 -17.79 17.67 -15.20
N VAL A 42 -18.60 16.61 -15.37
CA VAL A 42 -18.40 15.61 -16.43
C VAL A 42 -18.46 16.27 -17.82
N THR A 43 -19.38 17.20 -18.03
CA THR A 43 -19.47 17.94 -19.31
C THR A 43 -18.23 18.80 -19.55
N ALA A 44 -17.70 19.48 -18.54
CA ALA A 44 -16.48 20.28 -18.65
C ALA A 44 -15.24 19.40 -18.94
N ILE A 45 -15.16 18.22 -18.34
CA ILE A 45 -14.07 17.26 -18.57
C ILE A 45 -14.10 16.74 -20.00
N ILE A 46 -15.27 16.31 -20.47
CA ILE A 46 -15.46 15.82 -21.84
C ILE A 46 -15.14 16.95 -22.84
N ALA A 47 -15.61 18.17 -22.59
CA ALA A 47 -15.30 19.32 -23.44
C ALA A 47 -13.79 19.62 -23.49
N THR A 48 -13.08 19.51 -22.37
CA THR A 48 -11.63 19.73 -22.30
C THR A 48 -10.87 18.61 -23.01
N PHE A 49 -11.28 17.35 -22.87
CA PHE A 49 -10.72 16.21 -23.61
C PHE A 49 -10.94 16.34 -25.12
N VAL A 50 -12.14 16.75 -25.53
CA VAL A 50 -12.47 16.99 -26.95
C VAL A 50 -11.66 18.15 -27.50
N TYR A 51 -11.52 19.25 -26.75
CA TYR A 51 -10.67 20.37 -27.13
C TYR A 51 -9.22 19.95 -27.35
N LEU A 52 -8.63 19.21 -26.40
CA LEU A 52 -7.27 18.69 -26.50
C LEU A 52 -7.07 17.71 -27.67
N ALA A 53 -8.12 16.95 -28.01
CA ALA A 53 -8.12 16.02 -29.15
C ALA A 53 -8.18 16.74 -30.48
N LEU A 54 -8.98 17.81 -30.57
CA LEU A 54 -9.06 18.66 -31.77
C LEU A 54 -7.74 19.41 -32.00
N ASP A 55 -7.06 19.83 -30.93
CA ASP A 55 -5.80 20.56 -31.01
C ASP A 55 -4.57 19.65 -31.25
N CYS A 56 -4.78 18.34 -31.45
CA CYS A 56 -3.72 17.33 -31.62
C CYS A 56 -2.61 17.44 -30.56
N SER A 57 -3.00 17.82 -29.34
CA SER A 57 -2.07 18.18 -28.29
C SER A 57 -1.28 16.95 -27.80
N PRO A 58 -0.03 17.15 -27.33
CA PRO A 58 0.77 16.09 -26.73
C PRO A 58 0.00 15.34 -25.62
N THR A 59 0.24 14.03 -25.51
CA THR A 59 -0.44 13.15 -24.54
C THR A 59 -0.29 13.59 -23.08
N THR A 60 0.72 14.42 -22.78
CA THR A 60 0.96 15.01 -21.46
C THR A 60 -0.17 15.91 -20.97
N TYR A 61 -0.88 16.60 -21.86
CA TYR A 61 -1.98 17.50 -21.46
C TYR A 61 -3.20 16.76 -20.92
N TYR A 62 -3.46 15.56 -21.43
CA TYR A 62 -4.53 14.69 -20.95
C TYR A 62 -4.26 14.19 -19.52
N LEU A 63 -2.99 14.00 -19.14
CA LEU A 63 -2.60 13.63 -17.78
C LEU A 63 -2.88 14.77 -16.78
N TYR A 64 -2.66 16.03 -17.16
CA TYR A 64 -2.98 17.18 -16.30
C TYR A 64 -4.49 17.33 -16.06
N VAL A 65 -5.31 17.09 -17.08
CA VAL A 65 -6.77 17.10 -16.93
C VAL A 65 -7.22 15.97 -16.01
N PHE A 66 -6.67 14.76 -16.18
CA PHE A 66 -6.96 13.65 -15.27
C PHE A 66 -6.64 13.99 -13.80
N PHE A 67 -5.51 14.66 -13.55
CA PHE A 67 -5.11 15.13 -12.22
C PHE A 67 -6.09 16.16 -11.62
N LEU A 68 -6.53 17.15 -12.41
CA LEU A 68 -7.52 18.14 -11.95
C LEU A 68 -8.87 17.49 -11.62
N VAL A 69 -9.31 16.53 -12.42
CA VAL A 69 -10.56 15.78 -12.18
C VAL A 69 -10.46 14.98 -10.90
N PHE A 70 -9.32 14.33 -10.68
CA PHE A 70 -9.07 13.56 -9.46
C PHE A 70 -9.06 14.47 -8.22
N GLY A 71 -8.37 15.60 -8.28
CA GLY A 71 -8.34 16.62 -7.21
C GLY A 71 -9.73 17.14 -6.84
N ILE A 72 -10.58 17.37 -7.85
CA ILE A 72 -11.99 17.78 -7.64
C ILE A 72 -12.81 16.65 -7.03
N CYS A 73 -12.60 15.39 -7.43
CA CYS A 73 -13.26 14.23 -6.82
C CYS A 73 -12.88 14.06 -5.34
N THR A 74 -11.61 14.26 -4.97
CA THR A 74 -11.17 14.30 -3.56
C THR A 74 -11.79 15.46 -2.80
N TRP A 75 -11.90 16.65 -3.41
CA TRP A 75 -12.54 17.81 -2.81
C TRP A 75 -14.05 17.60 -2.59
N ASN A 76 -14.72 16.91 -3.51
CA ASN A 76 -16.14 16.54 -3.35
C ASN A 76 -16.39 15.52 -2.23
N HIS A 77 -15.35 14.82 -1.80
CA HIS A 77 -15.36 13.97 -0.62
C HIS A 77 -14.70 14.65 0.60
N ALA A 78 -14.42 15.96 0.55
CA ALA A 78 -13.87 16.70 1.67
C ALA A 78 -14.79 16.67 2.90
N ASP A 79 -16.11 16.55 2.71
CA ASP A 79 -17.06 16.37 3.82
C ASP A 79 -16.82 15.07 4.61
N LEU A 80 -16.29 14.02 3.98
CA LEU A 80 -15.89 12.78 4.65
C LEU A 80 -14.58 12.94 5.43
N ILE A 81 -13.65 13.76 4.91
CA ILE A 81 -12.42 14.17 5.60
C ILE A 81 -12.76 15.07 6.79
N GLN A 82 -13.72 15.99 6.61
CA GLN A 82 -14.21 16.88 7.65
C GLN A 82 -15.03 16.11 8.69
N GLN A 83 -15.79 15.07 8.31
CA GLN A 83 -16.45 14.16 9.25
C GLN A 83 -15.47 13.26 10.01
N ALA A 84 -14.36 12.87 9.41
CA ALA A 84 -13.26 12.19 10.10
C ALA A 84 -12.60 13.12 11.15
N SER A 85 -12.47 14.40 10.83
CA SER A 85 -11.99 15.44 11.76
C SER A 85 -13.04 15.86 12.81
N SER A 86 -14.33 15.85 12.45
CA SER A 86 -15.42 16.37 13.29
C SER A 86 -15.93 15.39 14.34
N GLY A 87 -15.38 14.17 14.41
CA GLY A 87 -15.68 13.21 15.48
C GLY A 87 -15.41 13.75 16.89
N ASN A 88 -14.70 14.87 17.02
CA ASN A 88 -14.55 15.61 18.27
C ASN A 88 -14.78 17.12 18.05
N LYS A 89 -16.05 17.55 18.08
CA LYS A 89 -16.41 18.98 18.15
C LYS A 89 -16.01 19.66 19.48
N SER A 90 -15.50 18.90 20.46
CA SER A 90 -14.96 19.37 21.73
C SER A 90 -13.43 19.25 21.79
N LYS A 91 -12.71 19.75 20.79
CA LYS A 91 -11.26 19.93 20.87
C LYS A 91 -10.95 21.42 20.74
N SER A 92 -10.15 21.94 21.68
CA SER A 92 -9.59 23.30 21.62
C SER A 92 -8.96 23.56 20.25
N ASN A 93 -9.18 24.76 19.70
CA ASN A 93 -8.59 25.19 18.42
C ASN A 93 -7.09 24.89 18.34
N TRP A 94 -6.37 25.00 19.46
CA TRP A 94 -4.94 24.66 19.55
C TRP A 94 -4.62 23.22 19.13
N LYS A 95 -5.44 22.24 19.54
CA LYS A 95 -5.22 20.83 19.21
C LYS A 95 -5.37 20.54 17.71
N ARG A 96 -6.24 21.28 17.01
CA ARG A 96 -6.39 21.15 15.54
C ARG A 96 -5.19 21.74 14.81
N TRP A 97 -4.72 22.91 15.23
CA TRP A 97 -3.52 23.52 14.64
C TRP A 97 -2.27 22.67 14.87
N THR A 98 -2.13 22.02 16.02
CA THR A 98 -1.03 21.07 16.26
C THR A 98 -1.11 19.84 15.34
N GLU A 99 -2.32 19.31 15.08
CA GLU A 99 -2.52 18.18 14.17
C GLU A 99 -2.17 18.55 12.72
N VAL A 100 -2.56 19.74 12.26
CA VAL A 100 -2.23 20.24 10.91
C VAL A 100 -0.73 20.52 10.76
N ALA A 101 -0.12 21.24 11.71
CA ALA A 101 1.31 21.58 11.68
C ALA A 101 2.20 20.32 11.60
N LEU A 102 1.78 19.28 12.29
CA LEU A 102 2.42 17.97 12.30
C LEU A 102 2.30 17.24 10.95
N ILE A 103 1.14 17.28 10.28
CA ILE A 103 0.99 16.71 8.93
C ILE A 103 1.95 17.42 7.96
N PHE A 104 2.02 18.76 8.03
CA PHE A 104 3.00 19.53 7.25
C PHE A 104 4.44 19.15 7.58
N LEU A 105 4.78 18.98 8.85
CA LEU A 105 6.11 18.50 9.26
C LEU A 105 6.41 17.12 8.67
N CYS A 106 5.48 16.16 8.74
CA CYS A 106 5.64 14.85 8.13
C CYS A 106 5.88 14.93 6.62
N LEU A 107 5.14 15.77 5.91
CA LEU A 107 5.32 15.97 4.47
C LEU A 107 6.68 16.59 4.15
N GLU A 108 7.10 17.61 4.89
CA GLU A 108 8.41 18.27 4.71
C GLU A 108 9.56 17.28 4.95
N LEU A 109 9.45 16.40 5.95
CA LEU A 109 10.42 15.34 6.19
C LEU A 109 10.49 14.36 5.01
N VAL A 110 9.35 13.99 4.42
CA VAL A 110 9.32 13.14 3.22
C VAL A 110 9.98 13.85 2.04
N VAL A 111 9.64 15.13 1.80
CA VAL A 111 10.27 15.98 0.77
C VAL A 111 11.78 16.02 0.94
N PHE A 112 12.26 16.27 2.16
CA PHE A 112 13.69 16.33 2.46
C PHE A 112 14.39 15.00 2.11
N GLY A 113 13.71 13.87 2.37
CA GLY A 113 14.16 12.55 1.93
C GLY A 113 14.25 12.33 0.41
N TYR A 114 13.62 13.18 -0.43
CA TYR A 114 13.84 13.19 -1.89
C TYR A 114 15.12 13.87 -2.31
N GLU A 115 15.54 14.90 -1.59
CA GLU A 115 16.78 15.60 -1.92
C GLU A 115 18.01 14.77 -1.53
N ARG A 116 17.95 14.10 -0.38
CA ARG A 116 19.06 13.27 0.13
C ARG A 116 18.55 11.94 0.66
N ARG A 117 18.94 10.87 -0.05
CA ARG A 117 18.55 9.48 0.31
C ARG A 117 19.02 9.09 1.71
N GLU A 118 20.15 9.65 2.18
CA GLU A 118 20.72 9.32 3.50
C GLU A 118 19.76 9.63 4.65
N ILE A 119 18.92 10.67 4.49
CA ILE A 119 17.94 11.09 5.50
C ILE A 119 16.88 10.00 5.70
N VAL A 120 16.50 9.28 4.64
CA VAL A 120 15.55 8.17 4.75
C VAL A 120 16.10 7.10 5.69
N GLY A 121 17.41 6.85 5.65
CA GLY A 121 18.09 5.96 6.61
C GLY A 121 17.91 6.45 8.06
N VAL A 122 18.15 7.74 8.31
CA VAL A 122 17.95 8.35 9.64
C VAL A 122 16.50 8.20 10.12
N PHE A 123 15.51 8.43 9.26
CA PHE A 123 14.10 8.26 9.63
C PHE A 123 13.77 6.82 10.01
N PHE A 124 14.28 5.82 9.29
CA PHE A 124 14.08 4.42 9.67
C PHE A 124 14.81 4.05 10.98
N SER A 125 15.96 4.66 11.27
CA SER A 125 16.62 4.51 12.57
C SER A 125 15.79 5.11 13.71
N LEU A 126 15.14 6.27 13.50
CA LEU A 126 14.23 6.87 14.48
C LEU A 126 12.95 6.03 14.66
N LEU A 127 12.38 5.54 13.55
CA LEU A 127 11.22 4.65 13.58
C LEU A 127 11.50 3.32 14.28
N ALA A 128 12.75 2.86 14.33
CA ALA A 128 13.10 1.68 15.10
C ALA A 128 12.75 1.84 16.59
N LEU A 129 12.86 3.05 17.15
CA LEU A 129 12.55 3.31 18.55
C LEU A 129 11.04 3.41 18.84
N TRP A 130 10.21 3.46 17.79
CA TRP A 130 8.78 3.69 17.89
C TRP A 130 8.06 2.79 18.91
N PRO A 131 8.18 1.45 18.85
CA PRO A 131 7.38 0.58 19.71
C PRO A 131 7.75 0.74 21.19
N TYR A 132 8.98 1.16 21.49
CA TYR A 132 9.42 1.38 22.87
C TYR A 132 8.88 2.68 23.45
N ILE A 133 8.75 3.73 22.63
CA ILE A 133 8.15 5.00 23.04
C ILE A 133 6.66 4.81 23.35
N GLU A 134 5.96 4.05 22.50
CA GLU A 134 4.53 3.77 22.69
C GLU A 134 4.30 2.91 23.94
N ASN A 135 5.11 1.87 24.14
CA ASN A 135 5.05 1.04 25.35
C ASN A 135 5.42 1.81 26.63
N ALA A 136 6.33 2.77 26.57
CA ALA A 136 6.72 3.59 27.74
C ALA A 136 5.67 4.66 28.09
N ALA A 137 4.85 5.08 27.13
CA ALA A 137 3.79 6.07 27.35
C ALA A 137 2.50 5.44 27.90
N SER A 138 2.28 4.16 27.67
CA SER A 138 1.22 3.37 28.28
C SER A 138 1.67 2.88 29.67
N ASP A 139 1.28 3.61 30.72
CA ASP A 139 1.55 3.34 32.15
C ASP A 139 0.77 2.12 32.71
N ASP A 140 0.33 1.20 31.84
CA ASP A 140 -0.31 -0.05 32.21
C ASP A 140 0.71 -1.18 32.11
N ASP A 141 0.81 -1.99 33.17
CA ASP A 141 1.50 -3.29 33.27
C ASP A 141 0.91 -4.35 32.29
N ASP A 142 0.50 -3.95 31.10
CA ASP A 142 0.02 -4.82 30.03
C ASP A 142 1.24 -5.49 29.37
N GLN A 143 1.77 -6.47 30.11
CA GLN A 143 2.64 -7.55 29.68
C GLN A 143 2.49 -7.80 28.18
N GLU A 144 3.50 -7.37 27.40
CA GLU A 144 3.63 -7.47 25.94
C GLU A 144 2.82 -8.65 25.39
N ARG A 145 1.57 -8.39 24.99
CA ARG A 145 0.61 -9.45 24.66
C ARG A 145 1.17 -10.23 23.49
N ARG A 146 1.70 -11.43 23.77
CA ARG A 146 2.15 -12.36 22.73
C ARG A 146 0.94 -12.67 21.84
N ILE A 147 0.97 -12.15 20.62
CA ILE A 147 0.17 -12.69 19.53
C ILE A 147 0.74 -14.09 19.25
N GLY A 148 0.28 -15.12 19.98
CA GLY A 148 0.69 -16.52 19.81
C GLY A 148 2.20 -16.79 19.92
N ASN A 149 2.72 -17.62 19.00
CA ASN A 149 4.13 -18.07 18.98
C ASN A 149 5.09 -17.09 18.28
N PHE A 150 4.63 -15.92 17.83
CA PHE A 150 5.49 -14.97 17.14
C PHE A 150 6.54 -14.38 18.10
N PRO A 151 7.82 -14.25 17.67
CA PRO A 151 8.78 -13.45 18.41
C PRO A 151 8.23 -12.03 18.59
N LEU A 152 8.56 -11.39 19.70
CA LEU A 152 8.05 -10.07 20.10
C LEU A 152 8.04 -9.10 18.89
N PRO A 153 6.86 -8.72 18.35
CA PRO A 153 6.75 -7.96 17.10
C PRO A 153 7.54 -6.65 17.12
N SER A 154 7.63 -6.00 18.28
CA SER A 154 8.46 -4.84 18.54
C SER A 154 9.95 -5.08 18.24
N ARG A 155 10.51 -6.23 18.66
CA ARG A 155 11.91 -6.60 18.37
C ARG A 155 12.14 -6.90 16.89
N CYS A 156 11.17 -7.52 16.23
CA CYS A 156 11.26 -7.78 14.79
C CYS A 156 11.22 -6.47 13.98
N TRP A 157 10.38 -5.53 14.39
CA TRP A 157 10.30 -4.19 13.80
C TRP A 157 11.60 -3.43 13.94
N THR A 158 12.15 -3.35 15.15
CA THR A 158 13.40 -2.61 15.43
C THR A 158 14.57 -3.16 14.62
N ILE A 159 14.77 -4.48 14.61
CA ILE A 159 15.83 -5.14 13.83
C ILE A 159 15.62 -4.88 12.33
N SER A 160 14.39 -5.03 11.83
CA SER A 160 14.10 -4.83 10.40
C SER A 160 14.29 -3.37 9.97
N CYS A 161 13.90 -2.41 10.82
CA CYS A 161 14.10 -0.98 10.57
C CYS A 161 15.58 -0.58 10.58
N LEU A 162 16.37 -1.14 11.50
CA LEU A 162 17.82 -0.93 11.50
C LEU A 162 18.48 -1.54 10.27
N LEU A 163 18.08 -2.75 9.87
CA LEU A 163 18.58 -3.39 8.65
C LEU A 163 18.24 -2.57 7.39
N ILE A 164 17.00 -2.10 7.25
CA ILE A 164 16.61 -1.31 6.07
C ILE A 164 17.31 0.06 6.05
N SER A 165 17.63 0.64 7.21
CA SER A 165 18.30 1.94 7.32
C SER A 165 19.71 1.98 6.74
N VAL A 166 20.37 0.84 6.57
CA VAL A 166 21.73 0.75 6.01
C VAL A 166 21.74 1.02 4.49
N PHE A 167 20.70 0.59 3.77
CA PHE A 167 20.69 0.60 2.31
C PHE A 167 20.77 2.00 1.67
N PRO A 168 20.10 3.04 2.21
CA PRO A 168 20.25 4.39 1.66
C PRO A 168 21.68 4.95 1.71
N TYR A 169 22.54 4.45 2.61
CA TYR A 169 23.94 4.86 2.70
C TYR A 169 24.85 4.11 1.72
N LEU A 170 24.40 2.99 1.15
CA LEU A 170 25.20 2.20 0.22
C LEU A 170 25.35 2.94 -1.14
N PRO A 171 26.52 2.84 -1.79
CA PRO A 171 26.76 3.47 -3.08
C PRO A 171 25.81 2.89 -4.12
N SER A 172 25.23 3.70 -5.02
CA SER A 172 24.30 3.20 -6.05
C SER A 172 25.00 2.52 -7.23
N GLU A 173 26.29 2.77 -7.41
CA GLU A 173 27.12 2.13 -8.44
C GLU A 173 27.94 1.04 -7.76
N TYR A 174 27.39 -0.17 -7.78
CA TYR A 174 28.02 -1.36 -7.24
C TYR A 174 28.28 -2.33 -8.38
N GLY A 175 29.48 -2.88 -8.43
CA GLY A 175 29.84 -3.89 -9.41
C GLY A 175 28.95 -5.14 -9.33
N LYS A 176 29.18 -6.07 -10.26
CA LYS A 176 28.43 -7.32 -10.31
C LYS A 176 28.90 -8.25 -9.19
N HIS A 177 28.02 -8.54 -8.24
CA HIS A 177 28.32 -9.42 -7.12
C HIS A 177 27.24 -10.50 -6.96
N THR A 178 27.29 -11.51 -7.82
CA THR A 178 26.35 -12.63 -7.86
C THR A 178 26.24 -13.40 -6.55
N ALA A 179 27.34 -13.47 -5.77
CA ALA A 179 27.34 -14.11 -4.47
C ALA A 179 26.33 -13.45 -3.49
N LEU A 180 26.24 -12.12 -3.49
CA LEU A 180 25.28 -11.40 -2.64
C LEU A 180 23.83 -11.69 -3.05
N VAL A 181 23.58 -11.85 -4.35
CA VAL A 181 22.25 -12.23 -4.88
C VAL A 181 21.86 -13.62 -4.38
N ASN A 182 22.77 -14.59 -4.44
CA ASN A 182 22.52 -15.95 -3.97
C ASN A 182 22.29 -16.01 -2.45
N VAL A 183 23.11 -15.29 -1.67
CA VAL A 183 22.94 -15.17 -0.21
C VAL A 183 21.59 -14.52 0.12
N GLY A 184 21.21 -13.45 -0.57
CA GLY A 184 19.92 -12.80 -0.39
C GLY A 184 18.74 -13.71 -0.75
N GLY A 185 18.85 -14.51 -1.81
CA GLY A 185 17.82 -15.47 -2.19
C GLY A 185 17.66 -16.59 -1.17
N LEU A 186 18.76 -17.13 -0.64
CA LEU A 186 18.73 -18.10 0.45
C LEU A 186 18.12 -17.49 1.72
N LEU A 187 18.47 -16.24 2.05
CA LEU A 187 17.91 -15.54 3.19
C LEU A 187 16.41 -15.27 3.02
N THR A 188 15.94 -15.00 1.80
CA THR A 188 14.50 -14.87 1.47
C THR A 188 13.76 -16.16 1.77
N LEU A 189 14.35 -17.31 1.39
CA LEU A 189 13.79 -18.63 1.67
C LEU A 189 13.72 -18.89 3.19
N LEU A 190 14.82 -18.65 3.89
CA LEU A 190 14.92 -18.85 5.34
C LEU A 190 13.92 -17.96 6.09
N PHE A 191 13.79 -16.69 5.69
CA PHE A 191 12.82 -15.76 6.25
C PHE A 191 11.38 -16.25 6.06
N ALA A 192 11.01 -16.62 4.82
CA ALA A 192 9.67 -17.11 4.52
C ALA A 192 9.34 -18.41 5.30
N ALA A 193 10.30 -19.33 5.40
CA ALA A 193 10.14 -20.56 6.19
C ALA A 193 10.01 -20.26 7.69
N ALA A 194 10.82 -19.35 8.23
CA ALA A 194 10.77 -18.97 9.64
C ALA A 194 9.42 -18.32 10.01
N VAL A 195 8.92 -17.39 9.19
CA VAL A 195 7.61 -16.77 9.44
C VAL A 195 6.49 -17.82 9.32
N LEU A 196 6.53 -18.66 8.29
CA LEU A 196 5.45 -19.62 8.05
C LEU A 196 5.39 -20.74 9.09
N THR A 197 6.54 -21.23 9.56
CA THR A 197 6.58 -22.23 10.67
C THR A 197 5.96 -21.69 11.95
N LYS A 198 6.09 -20.38 12.21
CA LYS A 198 5.42 -19.71 13.33
C LYS A 198 3.92 -19.54 13.12
N VAL A 199 3.49 -19.29 11.89
CA VAL A 199 2.06 -19.14 11.51
C VAL A 199 1.33 -20.50 11.48
N MET A 200 1.97 -21.57 11.00
CA MET A 200 1.36 -22.86 10.70
C MET A 200 1.48 -23.90 11.83
N ALA A 201 1.69 -23.47 13.07
CA ALA A 201 1.88 -24.35 14.24
C ALA A 201 0.67 -25.26 14.60
N GLY A 202 -0.33 -25.39 13.73
CA GLY A 202 -1.48 -26.26 13.94
C GLY A 202 -2.45 -26.40 12.76
N HIS A 203 -1.99 -26.77 11.55
CA HIS A 203 -2.70 -27.70 10.63
C HIS A 203 -1.97 -27.88 9.28
N HIS A 204 -1.99 -29.11 8.80
CA HIS A 204 -1.21 -29.66 7.69
C HIS A 204 -1.75 -29.21 6.31
N LYS A 205 -1.11 -28.22 5.68
CA LYS A 205 -1.24 -27.98 4.22
C LYS A 205 0.11 -27.63 3.58
N THR A 206 1.05 -28.56 3.72
CA THR A 206 2.43 -28.51 3.18
C THR A 206 2.47 -28.29 1.66
N SER A 207 1.45 -28.75 0.92
CA SER A 207 1.38 -28.66 -0.55
C SER A 207 1.40 -27.21 -1.09
N SER A 208 0.70 -26.27 -0.45
CA SER A 208 0.66 -24.87 -0.91
C SER A 208 1.99 -24.15 -0.69
N PHE A 209 2.72 -24.53 0.36
CA PHE A 209 4.03 -23.96 0.67
C PHE A 209 5.09 -24.46 -0.32
N ILE A 210 5.14 -25.78 -0.55
CA ILE A 210 6.06 -26.37 -1.54
C ILE A 210 5.86 -25.72 -2.91
N LEU A 211 4.61 -25.56 -3.36
CA LEU A 211 4.30 -24.95 -4.65
C LEU A 211 4.77 -23.48 -4.76
N SER A 212 4.93 -22.78 -3.64
CA SER A 212 5.38 -21.38 -3.63
C SER A 212 6.91 -21.28 -3.48
N VAL A 213 7.57 -22.24 -2.83
CA VAL A 213 9.03 -22.30 -2.63
C VAL A 213 9.77 -22.80 -3.87
N THR A 214 9.20 -23.75 -4.62
CA THR A 214 9.86 -24.36 -5.79
C THR A 214 10.34 -23.34 -6.83
N PRO A 215 9.55 -22.33 -7.23
CA PRO A 215 10.01 -21.32 -8.19
C PRO A 215 11.19 -20.48 -7.67
N LEU A 216 11.24 -20.19 -6.36
CA LEU A 216 12.35 -19.45 -5.75
C LEU A 216 13.65 -20.25 -5.88
N MET A 217 13.63 -21.52 -5.48
CA MET A 217 14.80 -22.39 -5.56
C MET A 217 15.26 -22.57 -7.01
N LEU A 218 14.32 -22.78 -7.94
CA LEU A 218 14.66 -22.92 -9.36
C LEU A 218 15.25 -21.63 -9.93
N SER A 219 14.78 -20.45 -9.50
CA SER A 219 15.33 -19.16 -9.93
C SER A 219 16.78 -18.94 -9.48
N LEU A 220 17.17 -19.44 -8.29
CA LEU A 220 18.56 -19.38 -7.84
C LEU A 220 19.47 -20.28 -8.67
N VAL A 221 18.98 -21.47 -9.04
CA VAL A 221 19.70 -22.39 -9.93
C VAL A 221 19.85 -21.78 -11.32
N THR A 222 18.77 -21.27 -11.93
CA THR A 222 18.86 -20.67 -13.27
C THR A 222 19.68 -19.39 -13.29
N LEU A 223 19.68 -18.60 -12.20
CA LEU A 223 20.57 -17.46 -12.03
C LEU A 223 22.04 -17.89 -12.00
N HIS A 224 22.39 -18.89 -11.20
CA HIS A 224 23.76 -19.40 -11.15
C HIS A 224 24.22 -19.91 -12.52
N LEU A 225 23.39 -20.71 -13.18
CA LEU A 225 23.67 -21.23 -14.52
C LEU A 225 23.83 -20.10 -15.54
N THR A 226 22.91 -19.12 -15.59
CA THR A 226 23.00 -18.02 -16.56
C THR A 226 24.25 -17.18 -16.36
N MET A 227 24.63 -16.91 -15.12
CA MET A 227 25.84 -16.14 -14.82
C MET A 227 27.10 -16.90 -15.23
N GLN A 228 27.16 -18.22 -15.06
CA GLN A 228 28.27 -19.03 -15.57
C GLN A 228 28.43 -18.94 -17.10
N TYR A 229 27.32 -18.83 -17.85
CA TYR A 229 27.38 -18.60 -19.29
C TYR A 229 27.86 -17.18 -19.61
N LEU A 230 27.25 -16.16 -18.98
CA LEU A 230 27.56 -14.75 -19.25
C LEU A 230 29.00 -14.37 -18.88
N ASP A 231 29.56 -14.96 -17.81
CA ASP A 231 30.95 -14.75 -17.37
C ASP A 231 31.95 -15.68 -18.10
N GLY A 232 31.45 -16.73 -18.77
CA GLY A 232 32.26 -17.70 -19.50
C GLY A 232 32.58 -17.29 -20.93
N VAL A 233 33.29 -18.16 -21.65
CA VAL A 233 33.68 -17.95 -23.07
C VAL A 233 32.46 -17.86 -24.01
N ARG A 234 31.31 -18.44 -23.61
CA ARG A 234 30.06 -18.38 -24.37
C ARG A 234 29.23 -17.16 -23.96
N SER A 235 29.40 -16.06 -24.68
CA SER A 235 28.67 -14.80 -24.46
C SER A 235 27.14 -14.84 -24.53
N LYS A 236 26.52 -15.99 -24.84
CA LYS A 236 25.06 -16.13 -25.00
C LYS A 236 24.52 -17.33 -24.23
N PRO A 237 23.56 -17.14 -23.29
CA PRO A 237 22.89 -18.26 -22.62
C PRO A 237 22.04 -19.06 -23.62
N PRO A 238 21.87 -20.37 -23.41
CA PRO A 238 21.04 -21.20 -24.27
C PRO A 238 19.57 -20.78 -24.18
N PHE A 239 18.84 -20.95 -25.30
CA PHE A 239 17.43 -20.54 -25.42
C PHE A 239 16.52 -21.18 -24.35
N SER A 240 16.77 -22.44 -23.98
CA SER A 240 16.03 -23.13 -22.92
C SER A 240 16.13 -22.41 -21.57
N LEU A 241 17.31 -21.87 -21.25
CA LEU A 241 17.56 -21.18 -19.99
C LEU A 241 16.92 -19.79 -19.97
N THR A 242 16.92 -19.09 -21.10
CA THR A 242 16.20 -17.81 -21.22
C THR A 242 14.69 -18.00 -21.09
N VAL A 243 14.13 -19.05 -21.70
CA VAL A 243 12.70 -19.39 -21.54
C VAL A 243 12.39 -19.77 -20.09
N ALA A 244 13.25 -20.55 -19.44
CA ALA A 244 13.08 -20.89 -18.02
C ALA A 244 13.03 -19.64 -17.13
N ASN A 245 13.88 -18.63 -17.38
CA ASN A 245 13.86 -17.37 -16.64
C ASN A 245 12.56 -16.59 -16.83
N TRP A 246 12.06 -16.48 -18.07
CA TRP A 246 10.76 -15.86 -18.36
C TRP A 246 9.61 -16.56 -17.61
N LEU A 247 9.59 -17.90 -17.66
CA LEU A 247 8.57 -18.69 -16.96
C LEU A 247 8.66 -18.50 -15.44
N LEU A 248 9.87 -18.54 -14.87
CA LEU A 248 10.08 -18.36 -13.43
C LEU A 248 9.73 -16.97 -12.95
N SER A 249 9.92 -15.95 -13.79
CA SER A 249 9.56 -14.57 -13.47
C SER A 249 8.04 -14.34 -13.52
N GLY A 250 7.33 -14.93 -14.49
CA GLY A 250 5.90 -14.65 -14.73
C GLY A 250 4.92 -15.62 -14.08
N VAL A 251 5.19 -16.93 -14.14
CA VAL A 251 4.25 -17.98 -13.71
C VAL A 251 3.87 -17.86 -12.23
N PRO A 252 4.79 -17.63 -11.27
CA PRO A 252 4.41 -17.50 -9.86
C PRO A 252 3.44 -16.33 -9.60
N ILE A 253 3.62 -15.21 -10.30
CA ILE A 253 2.74 -14.04 -10.21
C ILE A 253 1.35 -14.37 -10.77
N VAL A 254 1.28 -15.02 -11.93
CA VAL A 254 -0.01 -15.46 -12.52
C VAL A 254 -0.73 -16.45 -11.60
N VAL A 255 -0.01 -17.43 -11.04
CA VAL A 255 -0.58 -18.40 -10.08
C VAL A 255 -1.11 -17.70 -8.84
N LEU A 256 -0.39 -16.71 -8.30
CA LEU A 256 -0.86 -15.88 -7.20
C LEU A 256 -2.17 -15.16 -7.56
N LEU A 257 -2.24 -14.50 -8.71
CA LEU A 257 -3.45 -13.78 -9.15
C LEU A 257 -4.65 -14.73 -9.31
N VAL A 258 -4.45 -15.92 -9.89
CA VAL A 258 -5.50 -16.94 -10.01
C VAL A 258 -5.98 -17.42 -8.64
N ARG A 259 -5.05 -17.63 -7.69
CA ARG A 259 -5.41 -18.02 -6.30
C ARG A 259 -6.18 -16.92 -5.59
N LEU A 260 -5.76 -15.66 -5.74
CA LEU A 260 -6.45 -14.51 -5.13
C LEU A 260 -7.87 -14.35 -5.71
N HIS A 261 -8.01 -14.46 -7.03
CA HIS A 261 -9.31 -14.40 -7.71
C HIS A 261 -10.26 -15.51 -7.22
N ARG A 262 -9.77 -16.75 -7.12
CA ARG A 262 -10.54 -17.87 -6.56
C ARG A 262 -10.83 -17.73 -5.07
N SER A 263 -9.94 -17.11 -4.30
CA SER A 263 -10.16 -16.88 -2.86
C SER A 263 -11.15 -15.75 -2.58
N SER A 264 -11.30 -14.77 -3.47
CA SER A 264 -12.28 -13.69 -3.31
C SER A 264 -13.71 -14.23 -3.32
N SER A 265 -13.99 -15.25 -4.15
CA SER A 265 -15.30 -15.89 -4.23
C SER A 265 -15.61 -16.84 -3.06
N SER A 266 -14.61 -17.16 -2.23
CA SER A 266 -14.79 -17.92 -0.99
C SER A 266 -14.89 -17.01 0.24
N LEU A 267 -14.19 -15.87 0.25
CA LEU A 267 -14.23 -14.88 1.36
C LEU A 267 -15.64 -14.30 1.57
N SER A 268 -16.39 -14.08 0.49
CA SER A 268 -17.79 -13.64 0.56
C SER A 268 -18.70 -14.62 1.30
N ARG A 269 -18.41 -15.93 1.24
CA ARG A 269 -19.23 -16.98 1.86
C ARG A 269 -18.94 -17.22 3.34
N THR A 270 -17.72 -16.92 3.79
CA THR A 270 -17.34 -17.07 5.22
C THR A 270 -17.84 -15.92 6.09
N LEU A 271 -18.09 -14.75 5.48
CA LEU A 271 -18.59 -13.56 6.18
C LEU A 271 -20.10 -13.66 6.53
N GLU A 272 -20.84 -14.58 5.91
CA GLU A 272 -22.28 -14.75 6.11
C GLU A 272 -22.64 -15.78 7.21
N THR A 273 -21.69 -16.57 7.72
CA THR A 273 -21.99 -17.75 8.56
C THR A 273 -21.41 -17.72 9.98
N GLY A 274 -20.74 -16.65 10.41
CA GLY A 274 -19.96 -16.62 11.66
C GLY A 274 -20.56 -15.80 12.81
N ALA A 275 -21.79 -16.07 13.24
CA ALA A 275 -22.32 -15.55 14.51
C ALA A 275 -22.13 -16.60 15.61
N GLY A 276 -21.10 -16.44 16.46
CA GLY A 276 -21.01 -17.19 17.71
C GLY A 276 -19.61 -17.46 18.28
N ARG A 277 -19.16 -16.57 19.17
CA ARG A 277 -18.53 -16.88 20.47
C ARG A 277 -17.20 -17.67 20.46
N HIS A 278 -16.11 -17.02 20.03
CA HIS A 278 -14.71 -17.23 20.50
C HIS A 278 -13.81 -16.08 19.95
N ASP A 279 -14.04 -14.84 20.41
CA ASP A 279 -13.54 -13.62 19.74
C ASP A 279 -12.00 -13.51 19.65
N GLN A 280 -11.25 -14.08 20.59
CA GLN A 280 -9.78 -13.95 20.60
C GLN A 280 -9.06 -15.00 19.73
N GLN A 281 -9.54 -16.25 19.71
CA GLN A 281 -8.96 -17.31 18.88
C GLN A 281 -9.27 -17.10 17.39
N HIS A 282 -10.46 -16.55 17.09
CA HIS A 282 -10.84 -16.21 15.72
C HIS A 282 -9.95 -15.08 15.16
N LEU A 283 -9.72 -14.00 15.91
CA LEU A 283 -8.83 -12.90 15.51
C LEU A 283 -7.39 -13.37 15.23
N GLN A 284 -6.86 -14.25 16.08
CA GLN A 284 -5.53 -14.84 15.89
C GLN A 284 -5.45 -15.65 14.58
N GLY A 285 -6.49 -16.40 14.24
CA GLY A 285 -6.59 -17.15 12.99
C GLY A 285 -6.67 -16.24 11.75
N GLU A 286 -7.37 -15.10 11.85
CA GLU A 286 -7.44 -14.10 10.79
C GLU A 286 -6.07 -13.45 10.53
N ILE A 287 -5.37 -13.01 11.58
CA ILE A 287 -4.02 -12.42 11.49
C ILE A 287 -3.03 -13.41 10.86
N ALA A 288 -3.04 -14.66 11.33
CA ALA A 288 -2.23 -15.73 10.76
C ALA A 288 -2.51 -15.91 9.25
N ARG A 289 -3.77 -15.79 8.83
CA ARG A 289 -4.14 -15.86 7.41
C ARG A 289 -3.63 -14.66 6.61
N TYR A 290 -3.69 -13.45 7.14
CA TYR A 290 -3.14 -12.26 6.48
C TYR A 290 -1.62 -12.32 6.34
N VAL A 291 -0.91 -12.73 7.39
CA VAL A 291 0.55 -12.93 7.33
C VAL A 291 0.90 -14.02 6.32
N ARG A 292 0.17 -15.14 6.30
CA ARG A 292 0.36 -16.20 5.29
C ARG A 292 0.18 -15.68 3.87
N ARG A 293 -0.88 -14.90 3.61
CA ARG A 293 -1.14 -14.29 2.29
C ARG A 293 -0.03 -13.33 1.90
N LEU A 294 0.46 -12.52 2.84
CA LEU A 294 1.57 -11.61 2.60
C LEU A 294 2.85 -12.37 2.19
N ILE A 295 3.19 -13.45 2.89
CA ILE A 295 4.33 -14.31 2.53
C ILE A 295 4.14 -14.97 1.16
N GLU A 296 2.92 -15.40 0.80
CA GLU A 296 2.63 -15.94 -0.54
C GLU A 296 2.87 -14.88 -1.64
N VAL A 297 2.51 -13.62 -1.40
CA VAL A 297 2.78 -12.50 -2.31
C VAL A 297 4.29 -12.26 -2.43
N MET A 298 5.00 -12.15 -1.30
CA MET A 298 6.47 -11.98 -1.26
C MET A 298 7.19 -13.11 -2.00
N LEU A 299 6.73 -14.35 -1.86
CA LEU A 299 7.38 -15.50 -2.48
C LEU A 299 7.06 -15.62 -3.98
N ALA A 300 5.93 -15.07 -4.45
CA ALA A 300 5.57 -15.02 -5.87
C ALA A 300 6.42 -13.99 -6.64
N PHE A 301 6.73 -12.84 -6.02
CA PHE A 301 7.54 -11.80 -6.66
C PHE A 301 9.07 -12.02 -6.51
N ALA A 302 9.50 -12.79 -5.51
CA ALA A 302 10.92 -13.03 -5.25
C ALA A 302 11.71 -13.62 -6.43
N PRO A 303 11.22 -14.63 -7.19
CA PRO A 303 11.93 -15.17 -8.35
C PRO A 303 12.23 -14.12 -9.43
N SER A 304 11.23 -13.27 -9.74
CA SER A 304 11.37 -12.17 -10.69
C SER A 304 12.43 -11.17 -10.21
N PHE A 305 12.34 -10.78 -8.93
CA PHE A 305 13.26 -9.81 -8.35
C PHE A 305 14.70 -10.33 -8.30
N ILE A 306 14.91 -11.59 -7.93
CA ILE A 306 16.24 -12.25 -7.90
C ILE A 306 16.86 -12.29 -9.29
N LEU A 307 16.10 -12.73 -10.30
CA LEU A 307 16.59 -12.82 -11.67
C LEU A 307 16.93 -11.45 -12.27
N LEU A 308 16.29 -10.38 -11.82
CA LEU A 308 16.56 -9.01 -12.26
C LEU A 308 17.61 -8.27 -11.37
N SER A 309 18.12 -8.93 -10.33
CA SER A 309 19.08 -8.35 -9.37
C SER A 309 20.54 -8.72 -9.65
N ILE A 310 21.47 -7.81 -9.33
CA ILE A 310 22.91 -7.98 -9.63
C ILE A 310 23.84 -7.98 -8.40
N ALA A 311 23.40 -7.44 -7.25
CA ALA A 311 24.19 -7.39 -6.03
C ALA A 311 23.32 -7.42 -4.75
N TYR A 312 23.49 -6.46 -3.83
CA TYR A 312 22.81 -6.43 -2.53
C TYR A 312 21.31 -6.10 -2.59
N GLU A 313 20.75 -5.90 -3.78
CA GLU A 313 19.31 -5.61 -3.99
C GLU A 313 18.41 -6.67 -3.37
N VAL A 314 18.79 -7.95 -3.46
CA VAL A 314 18.00 -9.05 -2.86
C VAL A 314 18.08 -9.01 -1.33
N LEU A 315 19.18 -8.51 -0.75
CA LEU A 315 19.27 -8.31 0.71
C LEU A 315 18.31 -7.19 1.14
N PHE A 316 18.20 -6.13 0.34
CA PHE A 316 17.21 -5.07 0.54
C PHE A 316 15.79 -5.63 0.50
N TYR A 317 15.49 -6.50 -0.47
CA TYR A 317 14.20 -7.17 -0.58
C TYR A 317 13.83 -7.95 0.69
N VAL A 318 14.77 -8.68 1.29
CA VAL A 318 14.53 -9.41 2.54
C VAL A 318 14.28 -8.47 3.71
N ALA A 319 15.09 -7.41 3.84
CA ALA A 319 14.91 -6.42 4.89
C ALA A 319 13.54 -5.73 4.76
N LEU A 320 13.13 -5.37 3.54
CA LEU A 320 11.81 -4.80 3.25
C LEU A 320 10.70 -5.78 3.64
N CYS A 321 10.82 -7.06 3.28
CA CYS A 321 9.87 -8.09 3.70
C CYS A 321 9.74 -8.17 5.24
N GLY A 322 10.86 -8.09 5.96
CA GLY A 322 10.90 -8.06 7.42
C GLY A 322 10.15 -6.88 8.01
N VAL A 323 10.38 -5.67 7.48
CA VAL A 323 9.67 -4.45 7.92
C VAL A 323 8.17 -4.59 7.66
N LEU A 324 7.76 -5.05 6.48
CA LEU A 324 6.34 -5.19 6.10
C LEU A 324 5.59 -6.21 6.95
N VAL A 325 6.20 -7.37 7.25
CA VAL A 325 5.59 -8.37 8.15
C VAL A 325 5.50 -7.80 9.57
N SER A 326 6.57 -7.16 10.05
CA SER A 326 6.58 -6.58 11.41
C SER A 326 5.56 -5.44 11.55
N TRP A 327 5.40 -4.61 10.52
CA TRP A 327 4.40 -3.55 10.48
C TRP A 327 2.98 -4.10 10.61
N LEU A 328 2.64 -5.11 9.82
CA LEU A 328 1.34 -5.76 9.86
C LEU A 328 1.04 -6.35 11.24
N LEU A 329 2.04 -6.95 11.89
CA LEU A 329 1.89 -7.52 13.23
C LEU A 329 1.71 -6.46 14.32
N LEU A 330 2.47 -5.36 14.27
CA LEU A 330 2.30 -4.23 15.20
C LEU A 330 0.90 -3.61 15.05
N GLU A 331 0.44 -3.45 13.82
CA GLU A 331 -0.88 -2.88 13.57
C GLU A 331 -2.01 -3.80 14.01
N ALA A 332 -1.81 -5.13 13.89
CA ALA A 332 -2.73 -6.10 14.44
C ALA A 332 -2.81 -6.05 15.98
N GLN A 333 -1.69 -5.75 16.67
CA GLN A 333 -1.69 -5.50 18.13
C GLN A 333 -2.44 -4.22 18.47
N ALA A 334 -2.13 -3.12 17.76
CA ALA A 334 -2.76 -1.82 17.98
C ALA A 334 -4.27 -1.82 17.67
N SER A 335 -4.73 -2.66 16.74
CA SER A 335 -6.16 -2.81 16.45
C SER A 335 -6.97 -3.43 17.61
N SER A 336 -6.29 -4.10 18.55
CA SER A 336 -6.92 -4.65 19.75
C SER A 336 -7.04 -3.65 20.90
N SER A 337 -6.28 -2.55 20.89
CA SER A 337 -6.40 -1.46 21.86
C SER A 337 -7.40 -0.41 21.34
N SER A 338 -8.45 -0.15 22.13
CA SER A 338 -9.70 0.54 21.73
C SER A 338 -9.57 2.03 21.35
N ILE A 339 -8.37 2.58 21.25
CA ILE A 339 -8.16 3.99 20.95
C ILE A 339 -7.80 4.07 19.47
N SER A 340 -8.60 4.75 18.64
CA SER A 340 -8.17 5.25 17.33
C SER A 340 -8.08 6.77 17.41
N SER A 341 -6.87 7.29 17.54
CA SER A 341 -6.60 8.73 17.51
C SER A 341 -6.16 9.12 16.10
N MET A 342 -6.58 10.30 15.63
CA MET A 342 -6.15 10.87 14.35
C MET A 342 -4.62 10.82 14.17
N TRP A 343 -3.85 10.98 15.25
CA TRP A 343 -2.39 10.84 15.26
C TRP A 343 -1.91 9.51 14.70
N ARG A 344 -2.54 8.40 15.09
CA ARG A 344 -2.20 7.07 14.58
C ARG A 344 -2.58 6.91 13.11
N GLU A 345 -3.64 7.58 12.65
CA GLU A 345 -4.01 7.59 11.23
C GLU A 345 -2.95 8.32 10.39
N VAL A 346 -2.52 9.52 10.83
CA VAL A 346 -1.44 10.30 10.21
C VAL A 346 -0.12 9.54 10.24
N GLN A 347 0.20 8.88 11.35
CA GLN A 347 1.41 8.10 11.49
C GLN A 347 1.44 6.90 10.54
N ARG A 348 0.33 6.16 10.39
CA ARG A 348 0.23 5.06 9.42
C ARG A 348 0.46 5.56 7.99
N ALA A 349 -0.14 6.71 7.64
CA ALA A 349 0.07 7.34 6.34
C ALA A 349 1.54 7.75 6.14
N PHE A 350 2.17 8.33 7.16
CA PHE A 350 3.58 8.69 7.13
C PHE A 350 4.51 7.47 6.97
N VAL A 351 4.27 6.39 7.72
CA VAL A 351 5.03 5.13 7.58
C VAL A 351 4.83 4.53 6.18
N PHE A 352 3.61 4.56 5.64
CA PHE A 352 3.34 4.13 4.27
C PHE A 352 4.15 4.95 3.24
N LEU A 353 4.13 6.29 3.33
CA LEU A 353 4.90 7.15 2.43
C LEU A 353 6.40 6.91 2.54
N LEU A 354 6.93 6.72 3.75
CA LEU A 354 8.33 6.35 3.95
C LEU A 354 8.68 4.96 3.39
N LEU A 355 7.77 4.00 3.47
CA LEU A 355 7.95 2.67 2.87
C LEU A 355 7.92 2.70 1.34
N VAL A 356 7.01 3.47 0.75
CA VAL A 356 6.94 3.72 -0.70
C VAL A 356 8.22 4.43 -1.17
N LYS A 357 8.70 5.40 -0.38
CA LYS A 357 9.97 6.08 -0.61
C LYS A 357 11.13 5.10 -0.61
N ILE A 358 11.33 4.33 0.48
CA ILE A 358 12.48 3.43 0.57
C ILE A 358 12.40 2.29 -0.46
N ALA A 359 11.20 1.86 -0.85
CA ALA A 359 10.98 0.87 -1.91
C ALA A 359 11.55 1.30 -3.27
N PHE A 360 11.53 2.60 -3.58
CA PHE A 360 12.13 3.16 -4.80
C PHE A 360 13.61 3.53 -4.63
N PHE A 361 13.94 4.21 -3.54
CA PHE A 361 15.23 4.87 -3.35
C PHE A 361 16.24 4.06 -2.51
N GLY A 362 15.83 2.91 -1.97
CA GLY A 362 16.67 2.09 -1.11
C GLY A 362 17.86 1.47 -1.84
N THR A 363 17.71 1.09 -3.10
CA THR A 363 18.78 0.47 -3.91
C THR A 363 19.13 1.25 -5.18
N GLY A 364 18.24 2.11 -5.69
CA GLY A 364 18.44 2.87 -6.92
C GLY A 364 18.95 4.30 -6.68
N ASN A 365 19.57 4.90 -7.71
CA ASN A 365 19.94 6.31 -7.70
C ASN A 365 18.79 7.17 -8.27
N VAL A 366 18.39 8.22 -7.53
CA VAL A 366 17.35 9.20 -7.90
C VAL A 366 17.64 9.84 -9.27
N ALA A 367 18.92 10.08 -9.57
CA ALA A 367 19.36 10.94 -10.66
C ALA A 367 19.45 10.24 -12.04
N SER A 368 19.17 8.95 -12.13
CA SER A 368 19.46 8.22 -13.35
C SER A 368 18.65 6.93 -13.49
N MET A 369 17.42 7.04 -14.00
CA MET A 369 16.84 5.94 -14.79
C MET A 369 17.81 5.48 -15.90
N SER A 370 18.74 6.35 -16.32
CA SER A 370 19.83 6.06 -17.26
C SER A 370 20.95 5.18 -16.73
N SER A 371 21.09 4.98 -15.40
CA SER A 371 22.16 4.16 -14.82
C SER A 371 21.67 2.80 -14.33
N PHE A 372 20.43 2.41 -14.68
CA PHE A 372 20.03 1.03 -14.45
C PHE A 372 20.89 0.10 -15.28
N GLU A 373 21.64 -0.74 -14.59
CA GLU A 373 22.49 -1.77 -15.15
C GLU A 373 21.69 -2.72 -16.05
N ILE A 374 21.80 -2.52 -17.37
CA ILE A 374 21.19 -3.35 -18.41
C ILE A 374 21.66 -4.80 -18.31
N SER A 375 22.79 -5.02 -17.61
CA SER A 375 23.42 -6.33 -17.46
C SER A 375 22.52 -7.43 -16.90
N SER A 376 21.53 -7.10 -16.05
CA SER A 376 20.56 -8.08 -15.55
C SER A 376 19.57 -8.55 -16.62
N THR A 377 19.24 -7.70 -17.60
CA THR A 377 18.25 -7.99 -18.64
C THR A 377 18.75 -9.02 -19.66
N TYR A 378 20.07 -9.18 -19.82
CA TYR A 378 20.66 -10.20 -20.69
C TYR A 378 20.36 -11.64 -20.26
N ARG A 379 19.87 -11.84 -19.02
CA ARG A 379 19.38 -13.15 -18.56
C ARG A 379 18.03 -13.53 -19.20
N PHE A 380 17.31 -12.55 -19.74
CA PHE A 380 15.99 -12.71 -20.36
C PHE A 380 16.01 -12.47 -21.86
N VAL A 381 16.78 -11.48 -22.31
CA VAL A 381 16.84 -11.07 -23.72
C VAL A 381 18.30 -10.99 -24.15
N THR A 382 18.72 -11.88 -25.05
CA THR A 382 20.11 -11.98 -25.52
C THR A 382 20.43 -11.04 -26.68
N VAL A 383 19.40 -10.53 -27.35
CA VAL A 383 19.49 -9.54 -28.42
C VAL A 383 19.02 -8.19 -27.88
N PHE A 384 19.66 -7.11 -28.28
CA PHE A 384 19.25 -5.78 -27.84
C PHE A 384 17.81 -5.48 -28.28
N ALA A 385 16.92 -5.35 -27.29
CA ALA A 385 15.52 -5.00 -27.48
C ALA A 385 15.14 -3.93 -26.44
N PRO A 386 15.28 -2.63 -26.78
CA PRO A 386 15.27 -1.55 -25.80
C PRO A 386 13.94 -1.47 -25.04
N PHE A 387 12.82 -1.71 -25.71
CA PHE A 387 11.50 -1.69 -25.09
C PHE A 387 11.28 -2.84 -24.12
N THR A 388 11.67 -4.07 -24.48
CA THR A 388 11.53 -5.24 -23.60
C THR A 388 12.48 -5.16 -22.41
N MET A 389 13.73 -4.75 -22.64
CA MET A 389 14.71 -4.52 -21.58
C MET A 389 14.25 -3.42 -20.62
N GLY A 390 13.74 -2.31 -21.16
CA GLY A 390 13.13 -1.24 -20.37
C GLY A 390 11.94 -1.72 -19.54
N ALA A 391 11.03 -2.50 -20.14
CA ALA A 391 9.86 -3.06 -19.45
C ALA A 391 10.26 -3.99 -18.28
N LEU A 392 11.33 -4.79 -18.44
CA LEU A 392 11.86 -5.63 -17.35
C LEU A 392 12.44 -4.80 -16.21
N LEU A 393 13.14 -3.71 -16.52
CA LEU A 393 13.68 -2.80 -15.51
C LEU A 393 12.56 -2.05 -14.76
N VAL A 394 11.54 -1.57 -15.48
CA VAL A 394 10.33 -0.99 -14.87
C VAL A 394 9.65 -2.04 -13.99
N GLY A 395 9.49 -3.26 -14.47
CA GLY A 395 8.95 -4.38 -13.68
C GLY A 395 9.72 -4.64 -12.39
N LYS A 396 11.06 -4.60 -12.43
CA LYS A 396 11.91 -4.72 -11.24
C LYS A 396 11.61 -3.63 -10.20
N ILE A 397 11.47 -2.39 -10.65
CA ILE A 397 11.20 -1.23 -9.79
C ILE A 397 9.81 -1.33 -9.16
N LEU A 398 8.82 -1.85 -9.90
CA LEU A 398 7.44 -1.99 -9.40
C LEU A 398 7.28 -3.05 -8.31
N ILE A 399 8.14 -4.07 -8.25
CA ILE A 399 7.99 -5.18 -7.30
C ILE A 399 7.95 -4.72 -5.83
N PRO A 400 8.92 -3.94 -5.31
CA PRO A 400 8.86 -3.38 -3.96
C PRO A 400 7.58 -2.58 -3.67
N PHE A 401 7.09 -1.78 -4.62
CA PHE A 401 5.83 -1.03 -4.44
C PHE A 401 4.63 -1.95 -4.31
N MET A 402 4.54 -2.98 -5.15
CA MET A 402 3.45 -3.95 -5.07
C MET A 402 3.41 -4.61 -3.69
N LEU A 403 4.57 -4.90 -3.08
CA LEU A 403 4.62 -5.43 -1.73
C LEU A 403 4.09 -4.44 -0.69
N VAL A 404 4.57 -3.18 -0.72
CA VAL A 404 4.13 -2.13 0.21
C VAL A 404 2.61 -1.90 0.07
N ALA A 405 2.10 -1.79 -1.16
CA ALA A 405 0.68 -1.60 -1.45
C ALA A 405 -0.16 -2.80 -0.97
N CYS A 406 0.29 -4.04 -1.20
CA CYS A 406 -0.38 -5.23 -0.69
C CYS A 406 -0.41 -5.27 0.84
N THR A 407 0.69 -4.92 1.52
CA THR A 407 0.73 -4.84 2.99
C THR A 407 -0.22 -3.78 3.51
N PHE A 408 -0.21 -2.58 2.92
CA PHE A 408 -1.14 -1.51 3.29
C PHE A 408 -2.59 -1.94 3.10
N HIS A 409 -2.92 -2.59 1.98
CA HIS A 409 -4.26 -3.14 1.76
C HIS A 409 -4.66 -4.18 2.82
N LEU A 410 -3.74 -5.06 3.23
CA LEU A 410 -4.00 -6.01 4.32
C LEU A 410 -4.22 -5.31 5.66
N ILE A 411 -3.51 -4.22 5.92
CA ILE A 411 -3.70 -3.39 7.12
C ILE A 411 -5.10 -2.74 7.11
N LEU A 412 -5.56 -2.24 5.95
CA LEU A 412 -6.91 -1.69 5.81
C LEU A 412 -8.02 -2.73 6.02
N LEU A 413 -7.71 -4.01 5.81
CA LEU A 413 -8.62 -5.13 6.02
C LEU A 413 -8.62 -5.66 7.46
N LEU A 414 -7.70 -5.22 8.33
CA LEU A 414 -7.69 -5.64 9.73
C LEU A 414 -9.02 -5.24 10.40
N PRO A 415 -9.65 -6.15 11.17
CA PRO A 415 -10.87 -5.84 11.91
C PRO A 415 -10.59 -4.74 12.94
N SER A 416 -10.93 -3.49 12.62
CA SER A 416 -10.93 -2.41 13.60
C SER A 416 -12.06 -2.66 14.60
N ALA A 417 -11.73 -2.76 15.88
CA ALA A 417 -12.67 -2.98 16.98
C ALA A 417 -13.82 -1.95 17.05
N SER A 418 -13.74 -0.85 16.30
CA SER A 418 -14.80 0.15 16.13
C SER A 418 -16.06 -0.35 15.43
N SER A 419 -16.07 -1.54 14.80
CA SER A 419 -17.27 -2.10 14.15
C SER A 419 -18.11 -3.04 15.03
N ALA A 420 -17.69 -3.31 16.27
CA ALA A 420 -18.39 -4.25 17.15
C ALA A 420 -19.47 -3.61 18.05
N ALA A 421 -19.59 -2.26 18.06
CA ALA A 421 -20.46 -1.54 18.99
C ALA A 421 -21.58 -0.70 18.34
N ALA A 422 -21.90 -0.90 17.06
CA ALA A 422 -23.03 -0.20 16.43
C ALA A 422 -23.85 -1.14 15.55
N ASP A 423 -24.95 -1.59 16.15
CA ASP A 423 -26.15 -2.04 15.47
C ASP A 423 -26.48 -1.15 14.24
N THR A 424 -26.95 -1.81 13.19
CA THR A 424 -27.59 -1.26 11.97
C THR A 424 -26.71 -0.54 10.93
N LYS A 425 -26.52 -1.23 9.79
CA LYS A 425 -26.39 -0.67 8.42
C LYS A 425 -25.61 0.64 8.27
N LYS A 426 -24.29 0.66 8.50
CA LYS A 426 -23.40 1.66 7.85
C LYS A 426 -22.15 0.98 7.22
N PRO A 427 -21.82 1.30 5.95
CA PRO A 427 -20.88 0.52 5.16
C PRO A 427 -19.44 0.99 5.35
N ARG A 428 -18.53 0.15 5.84
CA ARG A 428 -17.07 0.16 5.53
C ARG A 428 -16.28 1.49 5.58
N LEU A 429 -16.78 2.55 6.24
CA LEU A 429 -16.17 3.89 6.28
C LEU A 429 -14.73 4.00 6.83
N PRO A 430 -14.17 3.11 7.68
CA PRO A 430 -12.80 3.27 8.20
C PRO A 430 -11.72 3.15 7.11
N ALA A 431 -11.84 2.16 6.21
CA ALA A 431 -10.85 1.90 5.18
C ALA A 431 -10.75 3.05 4.15
N THR A 432 -11.91 3.65 3.81
CA THR A 432 -11.98 4.80 2.91
C THR A 432 -11.26 6.03 3.48
N ARG A 433 -11.34 6.27 4.80
CA ARG A 433 -10.66 7.41 5.44
C ARG A 433 -9.15 7.31 5.38
N TYR A 434 -8.58 6.15 5.67
CA TYR A 434 -7.14 5.93 5.60
C TYR A 434 -6.61 6.08 4.17
N PHE A 435 -7.32 5.50 3.21
CA PHE A 435 -6.99 5.62 1.80
C PHE A 435 -7.02 7.08 1.33
N LEU A 436 -8.10 7.81 1.65
CA LEU A 436 -8.23 9.23 1.30
C LEU A 436 -7.15 10.10 1.96
N LEU A 437 -6.75 9.83 3.20
CA LEU A 437 -5.67 10.56 3.86
C LEU A 437 -4.32 10.35 3.18
N VAL A 438 -3.99 9.09 2.86
CA VAL A 438 -2.76 8.76 2.14
C VAL A 438 -2.74 9.43 0.78
N VAL A 439 -3.83 9.34 0.02
CA VAL A 439 -3.98 10.00 -1.29
C VAL A 439 -3.79 11.51 -1.15
N ALA A 440 -4.47 12.16 -0.20
CA ALA A 440 -4.34 13.59 0.01
C ALA A 440 -2.91 14.02 0.36
N MET A 441 -2.21 13.25 1.22
CA MET A 441 -0.81 13.52 1.54
C MET A 441 0.11 13.33 0.32
N SER A 442 -0.13 12.32 -0.51
CA SER A 442 0.62 12.10 -1.75
C SER A 442 0.36 13.20 -2.78
N ASP A 443 -0.87 13.70 -2.92
CA ASP A 443 -1.21 14.80 -3.83
C ASP A 443 -0.51 16.11 -3.42
N VAL A 444 -0.48 16.41 -2.11
CA VAL A 444 0.27 17.58 -1.60
C VAL A 444 1.76 17.43 -1.91
N LEU A 445 2.31 16.22 -1.75
CA LEU A 445 3.70 15.93 -2.12
C LEU A 445 3.94 16.13 -3.63
N ALA A 446 3.01 15.67 -4.48
CA ALA A 446 3.10 15.84 -5.92
C ALA A 446 3.04 17.32 -6.35
N LEU A 447 2.16 18.12 -5.74
CA LEU A 447 2.10 19.57 -5.96
C LEU A 447 3.40 20.25 -5.55
N HIS A 448 3.99 19.86 -4.43
CA HIS A 448 5.28 20.40 -4.00
C HIS A 448 6.38 20.16 -5.06
N PHE A 449 6.47 18.93 -5.60
CA PHE A 449 7.43 18.63 -6.66
C PHE A 449 7.09 19.27 -8.00
N LEU A 450 5.81 19.51 -8.30
CA LEU A 450 5.40 20.25 -9.50
C LEU A 450 5.97 21.67 -9.49
N PHE A 451 5.92 22.35 -8.34
CA PHE A 451 6.50 23.69 -8.19
C PHE A 451 8.04 23.70 -8.15
N LEU A 452 8.67 22.56 -7.86
CA LEU A 452 10.13 22.37 -7.93
C LEU A 452 10.64 21.99 -9.32
N VAL A 453 9.76 21.74 -10.31
CA VAL A 453 10.19 21.46 -11.69
C VAL A 453 10.90 22.68 -12.26
N LYS A 454 12.14 22.48 -12.69
CA LYS A 454 12.99 23.55 -13.23
C LYS A 454 12.86 23.59 -14.75
N ASN A 455 12.64 24.78 -15.29
CA ASN A 455 12.62 25.04 -16.74
C ASN A 455 13.95 25.64 -17.24
N GLU A 456 14.87 25.95 -16.34
CA GLU A 456 16.16 26.56 -16.64
C GLU A 456 17.28 25.79 -15.93
N GLY A 457 18.49 25.82 -16.51
CA GLY A 457 19.66 25.10 -16.00
C GLY A 457 20.18 24.04 -16.97
N SER A 458 20.98 23.11 -16.47
CA SER A 458 21.51 22.03 -17.31
C SER A 458 20.41 21.01 -17.68
N TRP A 459 20.53 20.40 -18.86
CA TRP A 459 19.63 19.31 -19.29
C TRP A 459 19.49 18.18 -18.26
N LYS A 460 20.56 17.90 -17.52
CA LYS A 460 20.57 16.91 -16.45
C LYS A 460 19.71 17.34 -15.26
N GLU A 461 19.81 18.60 -14.83
CA GLU A 461 19.00 19.13 -13.73
C GLU A 461 17.52 19.20 -14.09
N ILE A 462 17.21 19.66 -15.30
CA ILE A 462 15.84 19.70 -15.83
C ILE A 462 15.28 18.27 -15.86
N GLY A 463 15.99 17.33 -16.47
CA GLY A 463 15.57 15.93 -16.54
C GLY A 463 15.39 15.26 -15.18
N ASN A 464 16.26 15.56 -14.20
CA ASN A 464 16.12 15.05 -12.84
C ASN A 464 14.88 15.61 -12.14
N SER A 465 14.60 16.92 -12.28
CA SER A 465 13.42 17.54 -11.68
C SER A 465 12.11 16.96 -12.23
N ILE A 466 12.03 16.73 -13.55
CA ILE A 466 10.87 16.11 -14.20
C ILE A 466 10.73 14.64 -13.77
N SER A 467 11.83 13.91 -13.68
CA SER A 467 11.83 12.51 -13.25
C SER A 467 11.34 12.37 -11.81
N MET A 468 11.80 13.22 -10.90
CA MET A 468 11.34 13.24 -9.50
C MET A 468 9.84 13.50 -9.41
N PHE A 469 9.33 14.50 -10.13
CA PHE A 469 7.90 14.76 -10.21
C PHE A 469 7.11 13.54 -10.76
N GLY A 470 7.56 12.95 -11.87
CA GLY A 470 6.93 11.77 -12.45
C GLY A 470 6.93 10.55 -11.53
N ILE A 471 8.00 10.36 -10.75
CA ILE A 471 8.10 9.27 -9.77
C ILE A 471 7.10 9.47 -8.63
N VAL A 472 7.00 10.67 -8.06
CA VAL A 472 6.01 10.95 -7.00
C VAL A 472 4.59 10.77 -7.51
N ASN A 473 4.33 11.19 -8.75
CA ASN A 473 3.00 11.05 -9.33
C ASN A 473 2.64 9.58 -9.61
N ALA A 474 3.60 8.75 -10.03
CA ALA A 474 3.38 7.32 -10.21
C ALA A 474 3.15 6.53 -8.91
N GLN A 475 3.39 7.14 -7.74
CA GLN A 475 3.17 6.53 -6.43
C GLN A 475 1.74 6.72 -5.90
N ILE A 476 1.02 7.73 -6.42
CA ILE A 476 -0.41 7.95 -6.18
C ILE A 476 -1.20 6.90 -6.96
#